data_AF-A0A5K1JSL5-F1
#
_entry.id   AF-A0A5K1JSL5-F1
#
_cell.length_a   1.000
_cell.length_b   1.000
_cell.length_c   1.000
_cell.angle_alpha   90.00
_cell.angle_beta   90.00
_cell.angle_gamma   90.00
#
_symmetry.space_group_name_H-M   'P 1'
#
loop_
_entity.id
_entity.type
_entity.pdbx_description
1 polymer ?
#
loop_
_entity_poly.entity_id
_entity_poly.type
_entity_poly.pdbx_seq_one_letter_code
_entity_poly.pdbx_strand_id
1 'polypeptide(L)' 'MPLIDLWSPAGAPPTKLGRHRRLSDKAGIHVSPICLGGMSIGDKWAEFGMGAMDKASSFKLLDAFYDAGGNFIDTANN' A
#
# COMPACT_ATOMS: atom_id res chain seq x y z
N MET A 1 -22.35 24.45 -9.30
CA MET A 1 -21.11 23.71 -8.97
C MET A 1 -20.22 24.68 -8.22
N PRO A 2 -19.65 24.32 -7.06
CA PRO A 2 -18.72 25.23 -6.39
C PRO A 2 -17.46 25.38 -7.27
N LEU A 3 -16.96 26.61 -7.37
CA LEU A 3 -15.64 26.89 -7.94
C LEU A 3 -14.61 26.14 -7.09
N ILE A 4 -13.94 25.15 -7.68
CA ILE A 4 -12.75 24.55 -7.09
C ILE A 4 -11.67 25.61 -7.17
N ASP A 5 -11.27 26.17 -6.03
CA ASP A 5 -10.09 27.01 -5.92
C ASP A 5 -8.86 26.14 -6.19
N LEU A 6 -8.18 26.45 -7.30
CA LEU A 6 -6.99 25.72 -7.78
C LEU A 6 -5.86 25.68 -6.74
N TRP A 7 -5.83 26.63 -5.82
CA TRP A 7 -4.75 26.80 -4.84
C TRP A 7 -5.10 26.28 -3.46
N SER A 8 -6.31 25.77 -3.26
CA SER A 8 -6.71 25.16 -2.00
C SER A 8 -5.88 23.90 -1.73
N PRO A 9 -5.45 23.67 -0.47
CA PRO A 9 -4.74 22.45 -0.11
C PRO A 9 -5.53 21.19 -0.46
N ALA A 10 -4.83 20.11 -0.81
CA ALA A 10 -5.44 18.81 -0.96
C ALA A 10 -6.21 18.42 0.31
N GLY A 11 -7.38 17.81 0.13
CA GLY A 11 -8.17 17.29 1.24
C GLY A 11 -7.40 16.25 2.06
N ALA A 12 -7.89 16.00 3.27
CA ALA A 12 -7.32 14.94 4.11
C ALA A 12 -7.46 13.57 3.41
N PRO A 13 -6.46 12.68 3.56
CA PRO A 13 -6.53 11.36 2.96
C PRO A 13 -7.69 10.53 3.55
N PRO A 14 -8.26 9.57 2.79
CA PRO A 14 -9.41 8.75 3.24
C PRO A 14 -9.12 7.96 4.52
N THR A 15 -7.88 7.51 4.69
CA THR A 15 -7.43 6.79 5.89
C THR A 15 -6.07 7.31 6.36
N LYS A 16 -5.59 6.80 7.52
CA LYS A 16 -4.25 7.08 8.03
C LYS A 16 -3.13 6.54 7.13
N LEU A 17 -3.39 5.55 6.26
CA LEU A 17 -2.38 5.03 5.33
C LEU A 17 -1.92 6.09 4.32
N GLY A 18 -2.82 6.98 3.89
CA GLY A 18 -2.49 8.09 2.99
C GLY A 18 -1.69 9.23 3.62
N ARG A 19 -1.28 9.14 4.89
CA ARG A 19 -0.37 10.09 5.54
C ARG A 19 1.08 9.67 5.34
N HIS A 20 1.56 9.83 4.11
CA HIS A 20 2.90 9.37 3.72
C HIS A 20 4.02 10.12 4.46
N ARG A 21 5.16 9.44 4.64
CA ARG A 21 6.35 9.95 5.33
C ARG A 21 7.60 9.62 4.52
N ARG A 22 8.62 10.47 4.59
CA ARG A 22 9.92 10.20 3.98
C ARG A 22 10.51 8.91 4.56
N LEU A 23 10.87 7.98 3.67
CA LEU A 23 11.34 6.64 4.08
C LEU A 23 12.64 6.70 4.91
N SER A 24 13.58 7.56 4.52
CA SER A 24 14.89 7.70 5.14
C SER A 24 15.49 9.06 4.79
N ASP A 25 16.50 9.50 5.55
CA ASP A 25 17.13 10.78 5.29
C ASP A 25 17.77 10.94 3.92
N LYS A 26 18.13 9.81 3.32
CA LYS A 26 18.79 9.73 2.02
C LYS A 26 17.86 9.22 0.92
N ALA A 27 16.58 8.99 1.21
CA ALA A 27 15.61 8.47 0.26
C ALA A 27 14.60 9.57 -0.14
N GLY A 28 14.54 9.93 -1.41
CA GLY A 28 13.62 10.92 -1.96
C GLY A 28 12.16 10.46 -2.11
N ILE A 29 11.79 9.35 -1.48
CA ILE A 29 10.46 8.72 -1.61
C ILE A 29 9.66 8.86 -0.32
N HIS A 30 8.35 9.05 -0.48
CA HIS A 30 7.39 9.09 0.61
C HIS A 30 6.54 7.83 0.58
N VAL A 31 6.44 7.16 1.73
CA VAL A 31 5.77 5.87 1.88
C VAL A 31 4.66 5.94 2.94
N SER A 32 3.66 5.07 2.83
CA SER A 32 2.64 4.86 3.84
C SER A 32 3.27 4.47 5.18
N PRO A 33 2.65 4.82 6.31
CA PRO A 33 3.20 4.54 7.65
C PRO A 33 3.27 3.05 7.98
N ILE A 34 2.67 2.19 7.15
CA ILE A 34 2.73 0.73 7.24
C ILE A 34 3.11 0.19 5.85
N CYS A 35 3.96 -0.82 5.82
CA CYS A 35 4.35 -1.58 4.64
C CYS A 35 3.52 -2.86 4.52
N LEU A 36 3.01 -3.17 3.33
CA LEU A 36 2.33 -4.42 3.04
C LEU A 36 3.37 -5.51 2.71
N GLY A 37 3.57 -6.46 3.62
CA GLY A 37 4.44 -7.62 3.39
C GLY A 37 3.78 -8.63 2.45
N GLY A 38 4.49 -9.04 1.40
CA GLY A 38 3.98 -9.90 0.33
C GLY A 38 4.12 -11.41 0.56
N MET A 39 4.55 -11.87 1.74
CA MET A 39 4.90 -13.29 1.97
C MET A 39 3.75 -14.26 1.67
N SER A 40 2.50 -13.86 1.95
CA SER A 40 1.31 -14.70 1.72
C SER A 40 0.61 -14.40 0.39
N ILE A 41 1.16 -13.50 -0.45
CA ILE A 41 0.62 -13.24 -1.80
C ILE A 41 1.08 -14.36 -2.73
N GLY A 42 0.13 -15.01 -3.41
CA GLY A 42 0.41 -16.25 -4.15
C GLY A 42 0.43 -17.48 -3.23
N ASP A 43 0.86 -18.62 -3.76
CA ASP A 43 0.79 -19.94 -3.10
C ASP A 43 2.16 -20.60 -2.89
N LYS A 44 3.24 -20.00 -3.40
CA LYS A 44 4.59 -20.56 -3.42
C LYS A 44 5.12 -20.99 -2.05
N TRP A 45 4.69 -20.33 -0.98
CA TRP A 45 5.18 -20.56 0.39
C TRP A 45 4.19 -21.33 1.28
N ALA A 46 3.10 -21.83 0.71
CA ALA A 46 2.05 -22.53 1.45
C ALA A 46 2.59 -23.76 2.21
N GLU A 47 3.46 -24.53 1.56
CA GLU A 47 4.08 -25.75 2.13
C GLU A 47 4.93 -25.47 3.36
N PHE A 48 5.43 -24.23 3.50
CA PHE A 48 6.23 -23.78 4.63
C PHE A 48 5.40 -23.06 5.72
N GLY A 49 4.06 -23.07 5.61
CA GLY A 49 3.16 -22.51 6.61
C GLY A 49 3.03 -20.98 6.57
N MET A 50 3.50 -20.31 5.51
CA MET A 50 3.47 -18.84 5.38
C MET A 50 2.17 -18.29 4.77
N GLY A 51 1.14 -19.14 4.69
CA GLY A 51 -0.14 -18.82 4.08
C GLY A 51 -0.11 -18.91 2.55
N ALA A 52 -1.28 -18.80 1.94
CA ALA A 52 -1.46 -18.77 0.50
C ALA A 52 -2.63 -17.85 0.15
N MET A 53 -2.54 -17.18 -0.98
CA MET A 53 -3.59 -16.33 -1.52
C MET A 53 -3.68 -16.55 -3.02
N ASP A 54 -4.86 -16.93 -3.51
CA ASP A 54 -5.08 -17.05 -4.95
C ASP A 54 -5.00 -15.67 -5.63
N LYS A 55 -4.97 -15.66 -6.96
CA LYS A 55 -4.87 -14.41 -7.72
C LYS A 55 -5.99 -13.44 -7.38
N ALA A 56 -7.23 -13.90 -7.30
CA ALA A 56 -8.39 -13.02 -7.08
C ALA A 56 -8.35 -12.34 -5.70
N SER A 57 -8.06 -13.10 -4.66
CA SER A 57 -7.89 -12.58 -3.30
C SER A 57 -6.65 -11.70 -3.15
N SER A 58 -5.57 -12.00 -3.88
CA SER A 58 -4.36 -11.16 -3.94
C SER A 58 -4.67 -9.77 -4.50
N PHE A 59 -5.38 -9.69 -5.63
CA PHE A 59 -5.82 -8.41 -6.19
C PHE A 59 -6.75 -7.69 -5.22
N LYS A 60 -7.72 -8.39 -4.62
CA LYS A 60 -8.63 -7.78 -3.64
C LYS A 60 -7.89 -7.13 -2.45
N LEU A 61 -6.85 -7.78 -1.94
CA LEU A 61 -6.03 -7.21 -0.86
C LEU A 61 -5.22 -5.99 -1.34
N LEU A 62 -4.58 -6.10 -2.51
CA LEU A 62 -3.77 -5.02 -3.09
C LEU A 62 -4.63 -3.79 -3.40
N ASP A 63 -5.80 -3.98 -3.99
CA ASP A 63 -6.77 -2.91 -4.29
C ASP A 63 -7.23 -2.23 -3.00
N ALA A 64 -7.61 -3.02 -1.98
CA ALA A 64 -8.01 -2.46 -0.69
C ALA A 64 -6.89 -1.66 0.00
N PHE A 65 -5.64 -2.10 -0.11
CA PHE A 65 -4.49 -1.37 0.41
C PHE A 65 -4.26 -0.06 -0.34
N TYR A 66 -4.33 -0.09 -1.67
CA TYR A 66 -4.18 1.08 -2.53
C TYR A 66 -5.30 2.11 -2.29
N ASP A 67 -6.56 1.67 -2.28
CA ASP A 67 -7.73 2.53 -2.07
C ASP A 67 -7.73 3.19 -0.67
N ALA A 68 -7.15 2.51 0.32
CA ALA A 68 -6.94 3.10 1.64
C ALA A 68 -5.81 4.15 1.67
N GLY A 69 -5.04 4.30 0.59
CA GLY A 69 -3.90 5.23 0.46
C GLY A 69 -2.53 4.61 0.72
N GLY A 70 -2.44 3.27 0.77
CA GLY A 70 -1.18 2.54 0.88
C GLY A 70 -0.35 2.63 -0.40
N ASN A 71 0.98 2.72 -0.26
CA ASN A 71 1.89 2.78 -1.42
C ASN A 71 3.24 2.06 -1.20
N PHE A 72 3.36 1.29 -0.10
CA PHE A 72 4.59 0.63 0.27
C PHE A 72 4.36 -0.88 0.38
N ILE A 73 5.01 -1.63 -0.52
CA ILE A 73 4.89 -3.09 -0.62
C ILE A 73 6.31 -3.68 -0.50
N ASP A 74 6.43 -4.73 0.32
CA ASP A 74 7.66 -5.49 0.53
C ASP A 74 7.52 -6.89 -0.08
N THR A 75 8.53 -7.34 -0.82
CA THR A 75 8.54 -8.63 -1.52
C THR A 75 9.96 -9.15 -1.74
N ALA A 76 10.09 -10.43 -2.10
CA ALA A 76 11.35 -11.10 -2.39
C ALA A 76 11.16 -12.17 -3.49
N ASN A 77 12.24 -12.56 -4.16
CA ASN A 77 12.22 -13.39 -5.37
C ASN A 77 12.37 -14.91 -5.12
N ASN A 78 12.54 -15.34 -3.88
CA ASN A 78 12.79 -16.75 -3.57
C ASN A 78 11.53 -17.60 -3.61
#